data_AF-A0A7Z9PYB2-F1
#
_entry.id   AF-A0A7Z9PYB2-F1
#
_cell.length_a   1.000
_cell.length_b   1.000
_cell.length_c   1.000
_cell.angle_alpha   90.00
_cell.angle_beta   90.00
_cell.angle_gamma   90.00
#
_symmetry.space_group_name_H-M   'P 1'
#
loop_
_entity.id
_entity.type
_entity.pdbx_description
1 polymer ?
#
loop_
_entity_poly.entity_id
_entity_poly.type
_entity_poly.pdbx_seq_one_letter_code
_entity_poly.pdbx_strand_id
1 'polypeptide(L)'
;MLARALSEEGRQVDILLLSPKLSTDAQTQLELAKKWDIPCWDYYPEGQNPPPNAGVFHKPVIIDALFGTGLSRDVEGRYAELINLVNKLPAHKLSIDIPSGINGKNGQILGTAVLAQQTVTFGCIKRGHLLSPGRDCSGLLHVTQPGFLPS
;
A
#
# COMPACT_ATOMS: atom_id res chain seq x y z
N MET A 1 -1.92 12.43 5.70
CA MET A 1 -0.96 11.35 5.33
C MET A 1 -0.89 10.33 6.45
N LEU A 2 -1.02 9.04 6.12
CA LEU A 2 -1.06 7.94 7.10
C LEU A 2 0.26 7.78 7.87
N ALA A 3 1.41 7.75 7.17
CA ALA A 3 2.71 7.60 7.80
C ALA A 3 2.99 8.69 8.85
N ARG A 4 2.66 9.94 8.53
CA ARG A 4 2.73 11.07 9.46
C ARG A 4 1.84 10.87 10.69
N ALA A 5 0.57 10.52 10.50
CA ALA A 5 -0.35 10.29 11.62
C ALA A 5 0.15 9.18 12.56
N LEU A 6 0.67 8.08 12.02
CA LEU A 6 1.26 7.00 12.81
C LEU A 6 2.53 7.45 13.56
N SER A 7 3.37 8.28 12.92
CA SER A 7 4.55 8.86 13.55
C SER A 7 4.17 9.85 14.66
N GLU A 8 3.12 10.66 14.48
CA GLU A 8 2.57 11.58 15.50
C GLU A 8 2.03 10.81 16.72
N GLU A 9 1.54 9.58 16.52
CA GLU A 9 1.17 8.65 17.61
C GLU A 9 2.38 7.96 18.28
N GLY A 10 3.61 8.27 17.87
CA GLY A 10 4.84 7.68 18.43
C GLY A 10 5.16 6.27 17.92
N ARG A 11 4.55 5.83 16.82
CA ARG A 11 4.88 4.55 16.19
C ARG A 11 6.12 4.70 15.30
N GLN A 12 6.94 3.66 15.24
CA GLN A 12 8.03 3.58 14.28
C GLN A 12 7.44 3.34 12.88
N VAL A 13 7.82 4.16 11.90
CA VAL A 13 7.28 4.11 10.54
C VAL A 13 8.41 4.31 9.55
N ASP A 14 8.52 3.41 8.58
CA ASP A 14 9.40 3.54 7.42
C ASP A 14 8.55 3.59 6.15
N ILE A 15 8.92 4.46 5.21
CA ILE A 15 8.28 4.57 3.89
C ILE A 15 9.21 3.96 2.84
N LEU A 16 8.73 2.96 2.10
CA LEU A 16 9.42 2.43 0.92
C LEU A 16 8.81 3.04 -0.35
N LEU A 17 9.65 3.69 -1.15
CA LEU A 17 9.29 4.31 -2.42
C LEU A 17 9.72 3.40 -3.58
N LEU A 18 8.77 2.94 -4.39
CA LEU A 18 9.05 2.06 -5.53
C LEU A 18 9.13 2.79 -6.88
N SER A 19 8.80 4.07 -6.91
CA SER A 19 8.79 4.87 -8.14
C SER A 19 9.35 6.25 -7.84
N PRO A 20 10.32 6.74 -8.63
CA PRO A 20 10.73 8.14 -8.56
C PRO A 20 9.65 9.08 -9.12
N LYS A 21 8.72 8.54 -9.92
CA LYS A 21 7.60 9.30 -10.47
C LYS A 21 6.42 9.24 -9.50
N LEU A 22 6.16 10.37 -8.84
CA LEU A 22 5.05 10.58 -7.93
C LEU A 22 4.05 11.56 -8.54
N SER A 23 2.77 11.45 -8.15
CA SER A 23 1.80 12.53 -8.42
C SER A 23 2.14 13.77 -7.58
N THR A 24 1.60 14.93 -7.94
CA THR A 24 1.80 16.18 -7.19
C THR A 24 1.42 16.04 -5.71
N ASP A 25 0.29 15.38 -5.43
CA ASP A 25 -0.16 15.13 -4.07
C ASP A 25 0.78 14.19 -3.33
N ALA A 26 1.20 13.08 -3.97
CA ALA A 26 2.12 12.13 -3.36
C ALA A 26 3.49 12.76 -3.07
N GLN A 27 3.97 13.62 -3.96
CA GLN A 27 5.20 14.39 -3.76
C GLN A 27 5.07 15.34 -2.57
N THR A 28 3.94 16.05 -2.46
CA THR A 28 3.68 16.95 -1.32
C THR A 28 3.66 16.18 0.00
N GLN A 29 3.02 15.02 0.04
CA GLN A 29 3.02 14.19 1.25
C GLN A 29 4.42 13.64 1.56
N LEU A 30 5.21 13.24 0.56
CA LEU A 30 6.58 12.78 0.78
C LEU A 30 7.46 13.88 1.36
N GLU A 31 7.37 15.12 0.85
CA GLU A 31 8.11 16.25 1.40
C GLU A 31 7.69 16.58 2.84
N LEU A 32 6.41 16.38 3.19
CA LEU A 32 5.95 16.49 4.58
C LEU A 32 6.52 15.36 5.47
N ALA A 33 6.56 14.11 5.00
CA ALA A 33 7.18 13.02 5.76
C ALA A 33 8.65 13.27 6.05
N LYS A 34 9.41 13.75 5.06
CA LYS A 34 10.82 14.12 5.25
C LYS A 34 11.00 15.23 6.29
N LYS A 35 10.12 16.24 6.31
CA LYS A 35 10.12 17.30 7.33
C LYS A 35 9.80 16.80 8.74
N TRP A 36 9.19 15.64 8.85
CA TRP A 36 8.86 14.95 10.11
C TRP A 36 9.89 13.87 10.48
N ASP A 37 11.07 13.88 9.83
CA ASP A 37 12.15 12.93 10.04
C ASP A 37 11.72 11.45 9.88
N ILE A 38 10.67 11.19 9.10
CA ILE A 38 10.20 9.84 8.81
C ILE A 38 11.16 9.20 7.80
N PRO A 39 11.80 8.06 8.12
CA PRO A 39 12.67 7.36 7.18
C PRO A 39 11.97 7.04 5.87
N CYS A 40 12.53 7.52 4.77
CA CYS A 40 12.05 7.28 3.41
C CYS A 40 13.16 6.61 2.60
N TRP A 41 12.88 5.42 2.10
CA TRP A 41 13.84 4.59 1.39
C TRP A 41 13.36 4.31 -0.01
N ASP A 42 14.22 4.51 -1.01
CA ASP A 42 13.93 4.00 -2.34
C ASP A 42 14.15 2.48 -2.37
N TYR A 43 13.23 1.75 -2.98
CA TYR A 43 13.37 0.31 -3.20
C TYR A 43 13.84 0.05 -4.63
N TYR A 44 15.07 -0.45 -4.75
CA TYR A 44 15.65 -0.90 -6.01
C TYR A 44 16.01 -2.39 -5.88
N PRO A 45 15.36 -3.30 -6.63
CA PRO A 45 15.64 -4.74 -6.52
C PRO A 45 17.10 -5.10 -6.81
N GLU A 46 17.74 -4.33 -7.70
CA GLU A 46 19.14 -4.51 -8.11
C GLU A 46 20.14 -3.65 -7.30
N GLY A 47 19.64 -2.83 -6.34
CA GLY A 47 20.44 -1.91 -5.55
C GLY A 47 20.44 -2.26 -4.07
N GLN A 48 21.51 -1.90 -3.35
CA GLN A 48 21.58 -2.04 -1.88
C GLN A 48 20.75 -0.96 -1.16
N ASN A 49 19.47 -0.82 -1.52
CA ASN A 49 18.51 0.03 -0.83
C ASN A 49 17.11 -0.62 -0.87
N PRO A 50 16.41 -0.71 0.27
CA PRO A 50 16.73 -0.10 1.56
C PRO A 50 17.84 -0.85 2.34
N PRO A 51 18.49 -0.23 3.33
CA PRO A 51 19.54 -0.87 4.11
C PRO A 51 19.00 -2.10 4.88
N PRO A 52 19.85 -3.08 5.27
CA PRO A 52 19.41 -4.34 5.88
C PRO A 52 18.59 -4.20 7.18
N ASN A 53 18.70 -3.03 7.83
CA ASN A 53 17.99 -2.68 9.06
C ASN A 53 16.74 -1.83 8.81
N ALA A 54 16.50 -1.35 7.60
CA ALA A 54 15.24 -0.70 7.27
C ALA A 54 14.11 -1.71 7.42
N GLY A 55 13.07 -1.31 8.14
CA GLY A 55 11.95 -2.19 8.38
C GLY A 55 12.16 -3.32 9.39
N VAL A 56 13.22 -3.27 10.23
CA VAL A 56 13.32 -4.18 11.39
C VAL A 56 12.35 -3.68 12.47
N PHE A 57 11.13 -4.21 12.42
CA PHE A 57 10.10 -3.98 13.42
C PHE A 57 9.82 -5.26 14.19
N HIS A 58 9.51 -5.13 15.49
CA HIS A 58 8.91 -6.22 16.24
C HIS A 58 7.42 -6.32 15.90
N LYS A 59 7.00 -7.43 15.26
CA LYS A 59 5.64 -7.64 14.72
C LYS A 59 5.24 -6.58 13.67
N PRO A 60 5.93 -6.54 12.50
CA PRO A 60 5.69 -5.53 11.47
C PRO A 60 4.26 -5.57 10.93
N VAL A 61 3.74 -4.39 10.61
CA VAL A 61 2.57 -4.22 9.74
C VAL A 61 3.05 -3.63 8.43
N ILE A 62 2.83 -4.34 7.33
CA ILE A 62 3.09 -3.85 5.98
C ILE A 62 1.82 -3.17 5.48
N ILE A 63 1.94 -1.90 5.13
CA ILE A 63 0.83 -1.12 4.57
C ILE A 63 1.03 -1.04 3.07
N ASP A 64 0.16 -1.70 2.34
CA ASP A 64 0.11 -1.67 0.88
C ASP A 64 -0.65 -0.43 0.40
N ALA A 65 0.11 0.49 -0.18
CA ALA A 65 -0.39 1.70 -0.85
C ALA A 65 0.28 1.89 -2.22
N LEU A 66 0.64 0.79 -2.91
CA LEU A 66 1.35 0.85 -4.19
C LEU A 66 0.43 1.26 -5.35
N PHE A 67 -0.74 0.63 -5.43
CA PHE A 67 -1.74 0.87 -6.47
C PHE A 67 -3.15 0.91 -5.87
N GLY A 68 -3.93 1.93 -6.24
CA GLY A 68 -5.36 2.03 -5.91
C GLY A 68 -6.26 1.53 -7.03
N THR A 69 -7.54 1.92 -7.01
CA THR A 69 -8.55 1.49 -7.99
C THR A 69 -8.29 1.91 -9.45
N GLY A 70 -7.32 2.79 -9.69
CA GLY A 70 -6.94 3.26 -11.02
C GLY A 70 -6.08 2.28 -11.83
N LEU A 71 -5.66 1.16 -11.26
CA LEU A 71 -4.86 0.16 -11.96
C LEU A 71 -5.66 -0.50 -13.09
N SER A 72 -5.14 -0.42 -14.31
CA SER A 72 -5.77 -0.93 -15.54
C SER A 72 -4.87 -1.85 -16.37
N ARG A 73 -3.63 -2.06 -15.93
CA ARG A 73 -2.62 -2.90 -16.59
C ARG A 73 -2.05 -3.90 -15.59
N ASP A 74 -1.47 -4.97 -16.11
CA ASP A 74 -0.81 -5.98 -15.29
C ASP A 74 0.35 -5.39 -14.50
N VAL A 75 0.48 -5.88 -13.26
CA VAL A 75 1.62 -5.59 -12.39
C VAL A 75 2.76 -6.49 -12.81
N GLU A 76 3.84 -5.87 -13.26
CA GLU A 76 4.98 -6.54 -13.87
C GLU A 76 6.31 -6.05 -13.26
N GLY A 77 7.39 -6.78 -13.55
CA GLY A 77 8.76 -6.45 -13.14
C GLY A 77 8.89 -6.29 -11.63
N ARG A 78 9.63 -5.26 -11.22
CA ARG A 78 9.96 -4.99 -9.80
C ARG A 78 8.75 -4.89 -8.87
N TYR A 79 7.60 -4.44 -9.36
CA TYR A 79 6.39 -4.34 -8.55
C TYR A 79 5.82 -5.72 -8.26
N ALA A 80 5.82 -6.61 -9.27
CA ALA A 80 5.35 -7.97 -9.11
C ALA A 80 6.27 -8.76 -8.17
N GLU A 81 7.58 -8.59 -8.32
CA GLU A 81 8.59 -9.18 -7.43
C GLU A 81 8.39 -8.73 -5.97
N LEU A 82 8.20 -7.43 -5.73
CA LEU A 82 7.95 -6.94 -4.37
C LEU A 82 6.65 -7.50 -3.79
N ILE A 83 5.55 -7.47 -4.55
CA ILE A 83 4.27 -8.02 -4.06
C ILE A 83 4.42 -9.49 -3.67
N ASN A 84 5.11 -10.27 -4.51
CA ASN A 84 5.37 -11.69 -4.24
C ASN A 84 6.27 -11.88 -3.01
N LEU A 85 7.25 -10.98 -2.77
CA LEU A 85 8.07 -10.98 -1.56
C LEU A 85 7.22 -10.65 -0.33
N VAL A 86 6.45 -9.56 -0.37
CA VAL A 86 5.56 -9.10 0.72
C VAL A 86 4.59 -10.20 1.14
N ASN A 87 4.01 -10.92 0.18
CA ASN A 87 3.09 -12.03 0.46
C ASN A 87 3.74 -13.18 1.23
N LYS A 88 5.06 -13.36 1.12
CA LYS A 88 5.83 -14.40 1.84
C LYS A 88 6.31 -13.95 3.22
N LEU A 89 6.31 -12.65 3.50
CA LEU A 89 6.80 -12.14 4.78
C LEU A 89 5.83 -12.49 5.92
N PRO A 90 6.34 -12.91 7.10
CA PRO A 90 5.53 -13.17 8.29
C PRO A 90 5.12 -11.86 8.98
N ALA A 91 4.43 -10.99 8.24
CA ALA A 91 3.94 -9.69 8.68
C ALA A 91 2.42 -9.61 8.52
N HIS A 92 1.77 -8.70 9.24
CA HIS A 92 0.36 -8.36 8.99
C HIS A 92 0.28 -7.40 7.80
N LYS A 93 -0.54 -7.70 6.80
CA LYS A 93 -0.71 -6.89 5.59
C LYS A 93 -2.04 -6.14 5.64
N LEU A 94 -1.96 -4.83 5.51
CA LEU A 94 -3.08 -3.92 5.42
C LEU A 94 -3.03 -3.20 4.07
N SER A 95 -4.05 -3.37 3.22
CA SER A 95 -4.13 -2.59 1.98
C SER A 95 -4.96 -1.32 2.15
N ILE A 96 -4.61 -0.28 1.41
CA ILE A 96 -5.31 0.99 1.37
C ILE A 96 -6.04 1.11 0.04
N ASP A 97 -7.31 1.51 0.11
CA ASP A 97 -8.27 1.58 -1.00
C ASP A 97 -8.65 0.22 -1.58
N ILE A 98 -7.69 -0.48 -2.20
CA ILE A 98 -7.83 -1.84 -2.75
C ILE A 98 -6.47 -2.56 -2.70
N PRO A 99 -6.41 -3.89 -2.51
CA PRO A 99 -5.12 -4.58 -2.59
C PRO A 99 -4.47 -4.34 -3.94
N SER A 100 -3.22 -3.91 -3.91
CA SER A 100 -2.44 -3.66 -5.12
C SER A 100 -2.42 -4.90 -6.00
N GLY A 101 -2.69 -4.72 -7.28
CA GLY A 101 -2.82 -5.81 -8.24
C GLY A 101 -4.25 -6.31 -8.47
N ILE A 102 -5.25 -5.82 -7.71
CA ILE A 102 -6.66 -6.13 -7.98
C ILE A 102 -7.29 -5.05 -8.85
N ASN A 103 -7.98 -5.48 -9.91
CA ASN A 103 -8.83 -4.61 -10.70
C ASN A 103 -10.10 -4.23 -9.92
N GLY A 104 -10.25 -2.95 -9.61
CA GLY A 104 -11.38 -2.45 -8.79
C GLY A 104 -12.78 -2.65 -9.40
N LYS A 105 -12.89 -2.92 -10.70
CA LYS A 105 -14.18 -3.08 -11.40
C LYS A 105 -14.67 -4.52 -11.46
N ASN A 106 -13.76 -5.47 -11.71
CA ASN A 106 -14.13 -6.87 -11.97
C ASN A 106 -13.49 -7.88 -10.99
N GLY A 107 -12.60 -7.44 -10.09
CA GLY A 107 -11.98 -8.30 -9.09
C GLY A 107 -10.89 -9.23 -9.63
N GLN A 108 -10.50 -9.10 -10.89
CA GLN A 108 -9.41 -9.90 -11.45
C GLN A 108 -8.05 -9.47 -10.88
N ILE A 109 -7.16 -10.45 -10.70
CA ILE A 109 -5.74 -10.20 -10.42
C ILE A 109 -5.09 -9.77 -11.74
N LEU A 110 -4.38 -8.65 -11.70
CA LEU A 110 -3.62 -8.07 -12.81
C LEU A 110 -2.14 -8.43 -12.63
N GLY A 111 -1.73 -9.60 -13.09
CA GLY A 111 -0.39 -10.16 -12.91
C GLY A 111 -0.15 -10.83 -11.54
N THR A 112 -0.10 -10.04 -10.47
CA THR A 112 -0.02 -10.52 -9.07
C THR A 112 -0.71 -9.53 -8.14
N ALA A 113 -1.14 -9.98 -6.96
CA ALA A 113 -1.84 -9.13 -6.00
C ALA A 113 -1.36 -9.32 -4.56
N VAL A 114 -1.46 -8.26 -3.76
CA VAL A 114 -1.21 -8.32 -2.32
C VAL A 114 -2.31 -9.14 -1.64
N LEU A 115 -1.91 -10.07 -0.77
CA LEU A 115 -2.80 -10.88 0.05
C LEU A 115 -2.98 -10.20 1.42
N ALA A 116 -3.90 -9.24 1.46
CA ALA A 116 -4.16 -8.45 2.64
C ALA A 116 -4.96 -9.23 3.68
N GLN A 117 -4.61 -9.04 4.95
CA GLN A 117 -5.46 -9.52 6.06
C GLN A 117 -6.62 -8.55 6.31
N GLN A 118 -6.41 -7.27 6.00
CA GLN A 118 -7.41 -6.23 6.12
C GLN A 118 -7.24 -5.22 4.99
N THR A 119 -8.33 -4.59 4.57
CA THR A 119 -8.28 -3.47 3.62
C THR A 119 -9.13 -2.32 4.13
N VAL A 120 -8.56 -1.10 4.15
CA VAL A 120 -9.31 0.13 4.44
C VAL A 120 -9.65 0.80 3.13
N THR A 121 -10.94 0.94 2.82
CA THR A 121 -11.42 1.52 1.57
C THR A 121 -12.18 2.82 1.83
N PHE A 122 -12.08 3.78 0.91
CA PHE A 122 -12.67 5.11 1.07
C PHE A 122 -14.01 5.25 0.32
N GLY A 123 -14.99 5.86 0.98
CA GLY A 123 -16.31 6.21 0.44
C GLY A 123 -17.24 5.00 0.33
N CYS A 124 -16.88 4.03 -0.50
CA CYS A 124 -17.66 2.82 -0.73
C CYS A 124 -16.79 1.60 -1.03
N ILE A 125 -17.38 0.43 -0.84
CA ILE A 125 -16.78 -0.84 -1.27
C ILE A 125 -16.80 -0.91 -2.80
N LYS A 126 -15.64 -1.14 -3.39
CA LYS A 126 -15.48 -1.41 -4.82
C LYS A 126 -15.87 -2.83 -5.18
N ARG A 127 -16.35 -3.04 -6.41
CA ARG A 127 -16.72 -4.37 -6.94
C ARG A 127 -15.58 -5.37 -6.83
N GLY A 128 -14.33 -4.92 -7.03
CA GLY A 128 -13.14 -5.76 -6.89
C GLY A 128 -12.95 -6.38 -5.50
N HIS A 129 -13.52 -5.81 -4.45
CA HIS A 129 -13.51 -6.42 -3.11
C HIS A 129 -14.57 -7.51 -2.90
N LEU A 130 -15.60 -7.54 -3.76
CA LEU A 130 -16.74 -8.42 -3.61
C LEU A 130 -16.66 -9.63 -4.54
N LEU A 131 -15.93 -9.50 -5.65
CA LEU A 131 -15.78 -10.52 -6.67
C LEU A 131 -14.45 -11.26 -6.48
N SER A 132 -14.49 -12.60 -6.45
CA SER A 132 -13.26 -13.41 -6.49
C SER A 132 -12.58 -13.29 -7.86
N PRO A 133 -11.23 -13.30 -7.91
CA PRO A 133 -10.31 -13.51 -6.78
C PRO A 133 -10.07 -12.29 -5.86
N GLY A 134 -10.44 -11.07 -6.26
CA GLY A 134 -10.14 -9.84 -5.50
C GLY A 134 -10.72 -9.80 -4.09
N ARG A 135 -11.88 -10.43 -3.86
CA ARG A 135 -12.45 -10.65 -2.52
C ARG A 135 -11.48 -11.42 -1.62
N ASP A 136 -10.87 -12.46 -2.15
CA ASP A 136 -10.00 -13.37 -1.40
C ASP A 136 -8.67 -12.68 -1.03
N CYS A 137 -8.27 -11.67 -1.81
CA CYS A 137 -7.11 -10.83 -1.53
C CYS A 137 -7.40 -9.67 -0.56
N SER A 138 -8.67 -9.33 -0.32
CA SER A 138 -9.05 -8.10 0.40
C SER A 138 -9.10 -8.26 1.93
N GLY A 139 -9.19 -9.49 2.44
CA GLY A 139 -9.32 -9.75 3.87
C GLY A 139 -10.55 -9.08 4.49
N LEU A 140 -10.45 -8.63 5.75
CA LEU A 140 -11.51 -7.87 6.41
C LEU A 140 -11.57 -6.43 5.87
N LEU A 141 -12.72 -6.04 5.33
CA LEU A 141 -12.96 -4.71 4.78
C LEU A 141 -13.39 -3.72 5.85
N HIS A 142 -12.75 -2.55 5.87
CA HIS A 142 -13.15 -1.39 6.66
C HIS A 142 -13.50 -0.26 5.70
N VAL A 143 -14.70 0.30 5.79
CA VAL A 143 -15.11 1.44 4.98
C VAL A 143 -14.97 2.70 5.81
N THR A 144 -14.23 3.68 5.31
CA THR A 144 -14.11 4.99 5.92
C THR A 144 -14.58 6.09 4.98
N GLN A 145 -15.12 7.16 5.52
CA GLN A 145 -15.56 8.33 4.77
C GLN A 145 -14.36 9.29 4.65
N PRO A 146 -13.80 9.53 3.44
CA PRO A 146 -12.94 10.70 3.27
C PRO A 146 -13.83 11.91 3.55
N GLY A 147 -13.39 12.82 4.44
CA GLY A 147 -14.19 13.94 4.92
C GLY A 147 -14.76 14.81 3.80
N PHE A 148 -15.93 14.44 3.31
CA PHE A 148 -16.79 15.23 2.45
C PHE A 148 -18.10 15.41 3.23
N LEU A 149 -18.41 16.64 3.59
CA LEU A 149 -19.75 16.99 4.03
C LEU A 149 -20.70 16.68 2.86
N PRO A 150 -21.79 15.93 3.05
CA PRO A 150 -22.78 15.75 2.00
C PRO A 150 -23.38 17.13 1.67
N SER A 151 -23.43 17.44 0.37
CA SER A 151 -24.19 18.56 -0.21
C SER A 151 -25.70 18.33 -0.07
#